data_AF-A0A3B5QYL1-F1
#
_entry.id   AF-A0A3B5QYL1-F1
#
_cell.length_a   1.000
_cell.length_b   1.000
_cell.length_c   1.000
_cell.angle_alpha   90.00
_cell.angle_beta   90.00
_cell.angle_gamma   90.00
#
_symmetry.space_group_name_H-M   'P 1'
#
loop_
_entity.id
_entity.type
_entity.pdbx_description
1 polymer ?
#
loop_
_entity_poly.entity_id
_entity_poly.type
_entity_poly.pdbx_seq_one_letter_code
_entity_poly.pdbx_strand_id
1 'polypeptide(L)'
;MKRIALLLVLTWAAPAARCYPSGLVSESCADMTPNHSAAPQTTTAPFTVSVERSGTAPGGQVKVSLQGPSSGPFTGFLLEAREPGGQSAVGSFLLGSGPARLLTCFQKLNSAVSHSSASPKTNIQVTWQPDPDRTVGVVQFQASFVQSYRTFWVGVKSPVLSLNGSQAADTATLSPGSTPISNVGCGSTKLCFNQPLNCNPSISSNCFFMSAKLLTPPESGVRYELSGPGEGYIAFGWSDDQKMGEDDIYICGLSSAGGVDVQRAFSVGRKAPTVQSKGNVSDIQTSNQNGVLTCTFTSKNAIFTSSSSSFSSNKLFYLLLAYGPSTNGTIMEHQKAYSSSQQVALTSTDVIQSDGKEQMIRAHGCLMLLAWMTLGPLGMVVARYLRRSSQVQMCGKDLWFVIHVSVMSFTVVITIIAFILAFAYLGGWEYGVHPVLGCLVLTLTLIQPILALMRCAPQHPRRFLFNWAHFVIAVSLKLLAVATVFTGMMMMDSSGWLTKVLGGFTGWEALLLILMELQARWRSAADGSDPVQPDTVGRDVLLVALFLTGNLSFLIALLAGIGQAVHS
;
A
#
# COMPACT_ATOMS: atom_id res chain seq x y z
N MET A 1 -20.04 -34.08 -10.50
CA MET A 1 -20.09 -32.84 -11.32
C MET A 1 -20.79 -31.65 -10.63
N LYS A 2 -21.95 -31.79 -9.96
CA LYS A 2 -22.56 -30.69 -9.17
C LYS A 2 -21.60 -30.07 -8.12
N ARG A 3 -20.68 -30.86 -7.55
CA ARG A 3 -19.66 -30.40 -6.59
C ARG A 3 -18.54 -29.54 -7.20
N ILE A 4 -18.26 -29.65 -8.51
CA ILE A 4 -17.19 -28.90 -9.20
C ILE A 4 -17.65 -27.50 -9.57
N ALA A 5 -18.89 -27.36 -10.05
CA ALA A 5 -19.54 -26.07 -10.21
C ALA A 5 -19.72 -25.37 -8.85
N LEU A 6 -20.02 -26.13 -7.78
CA LEU A 6 -20.10 -25.59 -6.42
C LEU A 6 -18.74 -25.10 -5.90
N LEU A 7 -17.63 -25.80 -6.20
CA LEU A 7 -16.26 -25.39 -5.80
C LEU A 7 -15.74 -24.16 -6.58
N LEU A 8 -16.07 -24.04 -7.87
CA LEU A 8 -15.74 -22.86 -8.68
C LEU A 8 -16.63 -21.64 -8.36
N VAL A 9 -17.83 -21.86 -7.82
CA VAL A 9 -18.73 -20.79 -7.31
C VAL A 9 -18.39 -20.42 -5.86
N LEU A 10 -17.93 -21.36 -5.04
CA LEU A 10 -17.53 -21.13 -3.63
C LEU A 10 -16.19 -20.38 -3.51
N THR A 11 -15.34 -20.39 -4.53
CA THR A 11 -14.12 -19.55 -4.57
C THR A 11 -14.43 -18.09 -4.93
N TRP A 12 -15.70 -17.76 -5.16
CA TRP A 12 -16.21 -16.41 -5.43
C TRP A 12 -17.32 -15.99 -4.45
N ALA A 13 -17.45 -16.68 -3.32
CA ALA A 13 -18.27 -16.20 -2.21
C ALA A 13 -17.46 -15.15 -1.44
N ALA A 14 -17.79 -13.87 -1.64
CA ALA A 14 -17.36 -12.79 -0.76
C ALA A 14 -17.62 -13.20 0.71
N PRO A 15 -16.71 -12.87 1.65
CA PRO A 15 -16.93 -13.20 3.05
C PRO A 15 -18.23 -12.56 3.53
N ALA A 16 -19.12 -13.40 4.06
CA ALA A 16 -20.34 -12.95 4.72
C ALA A 16 -19.95 -11.97 5.85
N ALA A 17 -20.32 -10.70 5.69
CA ALA A 17 -20.12 -9.67 6.69
C ALA A 17 -20.90 -10.04 7.96
N ARG A 18 -20.19 -10.44 9.01
CA ARG A 18 -20.75 -10.65 10.34
C ARG A 18 -20.88 -9.29 11.02
N CYS A 19 -22.08 -8.72 11.03
CA CYS A 19 -22.36 -7.48 11.76
C CYS A 19 -22.75 -7.80 13.22
N TYR A 20 -21.92 -7.44 14.19
CA TYR A 20 -22.25 -7.54 15.62
C TYR A 20 -22.45 -6.15 16.24
N PRO A 21 -23.68 -5.73 16.60
CA PRO A 21 -23.94 -4.46 17.30
C PRO A 21 -23.59 -4.50 18.81
N SER A 22 -23.01 -5.61 19.28
CA SER A 22 -22.75 -5.92 20.70
C SER A 22 -21.32 -5.63 21.16
N GLY A 23 -20.48 -5.10 20.25
CA GLY A 23 -19.08 -4.74 20.49
C GLY A 23 -18.14 -5.89 20.89
N LEU A 24 -18.53 -7.15 20.62
CA LEU A 24 -17.65 -8.32 20.73
C LEU A 24 -16.69 -8.38 19.54
N VAL A 25 -15.67 -7.53 19.56
CA VAL A 25 -14.73 -7.30 18.44
C VAL A 25 -13.31 -7.79 18.74
N SER A 26 -13.18 -8.91 19.45
CA SER A 26 -11.86 -9.49 19.80
C SER A 26 -11.02 -9.90 18.58
N GLU A 27 -11.62 -10.08 17.41
CA GLU A 27 -10.89 -10.34 16.16
C GLU A 27 -10.12 -9.09 15.68
N SER A 28 -10.59 -7.89 16.04
CA SER A 28 -9.99 -6.61 15.68
C SER A 28 -8.89 -6.15 16.63
N CYS A 29 -8.48 -6.94 17.63
CA CYS A 29 -7.48 -6.49 18.61
C CYS A 29 -6.13 -6.18 17.94
N ALA A 30 -5.69 -6.98 16.97
CA ALA A 30 -4.37 -6.83 16.36
C ALA A 30 -4.23 -5.52 15.59
N ASP A 31 -5.16 -5.27 14.66
CA ASP A 31 -5.16 -4.12 13.74
C ASP A 31 -6.02 -2.94 14.20
N MET A 32 -6.76 -3.10 15.30
CA MET A 32 -7.75 -2.15 15.82
C MET A 32 -8.82 -1.77 14.80
N THR A 33 -8.96 -2.51 13.71
CA THR A 33 -9.81 -2.11 12.57
C THR A 33 -11.17 -2.80 12.68
N PRO A 34 -12.28 -2.04 12.73
CA PRO A 34 -13.59 -2.65 12.72
C PRO A 34 -13.79 -3.38 11.39
N ASN A 35 -14.34 -4.59 11.44
CA ASN A 35 -14.57 -5.44 10.26
C ASN A 35 -15.79 -4.95 9.45
N HIS A 36 -15.71 -3.72 8.97
CA HIS A 36 -16.68 -3.06 8.11
C HIS A 36 -16.19 -3.11 6.67
N SER A 37 -17.12 -3.18 5.70
CA SER A 37 -16.78 -3.21 4.27
C SER A 37 -16.34 -1.83 3.71
N ALA A 38 -15.66 -1.02 4.52
CA ALA A 38 -15.19 0.32 4.19
C ALA A 38 -13.81 0.52 4.80
N ALA A 39 -12.99 1.39 4.20
CA ALA A 39 -11.70 1.77 4.76
C ALA A 39 -11.87 2.80 5.89
N PRO A 40 -10.94 2.85 6.86
CA PRO A 40 -10.91 3.93 7.85
C PRO A 40 -10.81 5.30 7.18
N GLN A 41 -11.42 6.29 7.79
CA GLN A 41 -11.37 7.68 7.36
C GLN A 41 -9.94 8.21 7.46
N THR A 42 -9.54 8.95 6.44
CA THR A 42 -8.21 9.55 6.33
C THR A 42 -8.16 10.98 6.87
N THR A 43 -9.32 11.59 7.13
CA THR A 43 -9.40 12.91 7.78
C THR A 43 -9.05 12.81 9.26
N THR A 44 -8.67 13.93 9.88
CA THR A 44 -8.46 14.00 11.33
C THR A 44 -9.69 13.50 12.08
N ALA A 45 -9.49 12.61 13.05
CA ALA A 45 -10.58 12.11 13.89
C ALA A 45 -11.15 13.27 14.73
N PRO A 46 -12.47 13.47 14.78
CA PRO A 46 -13.08 14.47 15.67
C PRO A 46 -13.08 14.03 17.14
N PHE A 47 -12.51 12.85 17.45
CA PHE A 47 -12.53 12.22 18.77
C PHE A 47 -11.15 12.28 19.43
N THR A 48 -11.12 12.32 20.76
CA THR A 48 -9.87 12.41 21.53
C THR A 48 -9.80 11.33 22.61
N VAL A 49 -8.57 10.92 22.93
CA VAL A 49 -8.25 10.02 24.04
C VAL A 49 -7.42 10.81 25.05
N SER A 50 -8.01 11.12 26.21
CA SER A 50 -7.34 11.85 27.29
C SER A 50 -7.10 10.94 28.50
N VAL A 51 -6.01 11.21 29.22
CA VAL A 51 -5.60 10.42 30.38
C VAL A 51 -5.44 11.32 31.59
N GLU A 52 -5.84 10.83 32.75
CA GLU A 52 -5.70 11.49 34.05
C GLU A 52 -5.21 10.46 35.07
N ARG A 53 -4.13 10.78 35.79
CA ARG A 53 -3.55 9.86 36.78
C ARG A 53 -4.25 10.04 38.12
N SER A 54 -4.73 8.95 38.71
CA SER A 54 -5.29 8.97 40.06
C SER A 54 -4.20 8.60 41.08
N GLY A 55 -3.68 9.61 41.78
CA GLY A 55 -2.71 9.45 42.87
C GLY A 55 -1.22 9.57 42.47
N THR A 56 -0.38 9.77 43.49
CA THR A 56 1.07 10.05 43.38
C THR A 56 1.96 8.82 43.56
N ALA A 57 1.40 7.62 43.79
CA ALA A 57 2.17 6.40 44.03
C ALA A 57 2.62 5.71 42.72
N PRO A 58 3.81 5.07 42.68
CA PRO A 58 4.21 4.15 41.62
C PRO A 58 3.18 3.01 41.50
N GLY A 59 2.66 2.78 40.29
CA GLY A 59 1.59 1.79 40.07
C GLY A 59 0.15 2.33 40.18
N GLY A 60 -0.04 3.65 40.31
CA GLY A 60 -1.37 4.27 40.37
C GLY A 60 -2.26 4.00 39.15
N GLN A 61 -3.57 3.87 39.40
CA GLN A 61 -4.58 3.69 38.36
C GLN A 61 -4.69 4.93 37.47
N VAL A 62 -4.96 4.72 36.18
CA VAL A 62 -5.08 5.77 35.17
C VAL A 62 -6.51 5.83 34.68
N LYS A 63 -7.15 6.99 34.80
CA LYS A 63 -8.46 7.25 34.22
C LYS A 63 -8.29 7.63 32.76
N VAL A 64 -8.96 6.92 31.86
CA VAL A 64 -8.91 7.13 30.40
C VAL A 64 -10.29 7.59 29.96
N SER A 65 -10.35 8.70 29.23
CA SER A 65 -11.60 9.26 28.70
C SER A 65 -11.57 9.33 27.18
N LEU A 66 -12.60 8.79 26.54
CA LEU A 66 -12.86 8.87 25.12
C LEU A 66 -13.92 9.95 24.88
N GLN A 67 -13.59 11.00 24.14
CA GLN A 67 -14.46 12.17 23.97
C GLN A 67 -14.75 12.46 22.50
N GLY A 68 -15.96 12.93 22.21
CA GLY A 68 -16.40 13.35 20.87
C GLY A 68 -17.34 14.55 20.92
N PRO A 69 -17.44 15.34 19.83
CA PRO A 69 -18.31 16.51 19.76
C PRO A 69 -19.79 16.10 19.82
N SER A 70 -20.62 16.94 20.43
CA SER A 70 -22.07 16.72 20.53
C SER A 70 -22.77 16.65 19.16
N SER A 71 -22.21 17.32 18.15
CA SER A 71 -22.69 17.31 16.76
C SER A 71 -22.34 16.04 15.99
N GLY A 72 -21.48 15.16 16.52
CA GLY A 72 -21.01 13.97 15.84
C GLY A 72 -20.65 12.84 16.81
N PRO A 73 -21.64 12.21 17.47
CA PRO A 73 -21.38 11.13 18.44
C PRO A 73 -20.81 9.89 17.76
N PHE A 74 -20.01 9.12 18.49
CA PHE A 74 -19.56 7.79 18.07
C PHE A 74 -20.55 6.72 18.55
N THR A 75 -20.77 5.69 17.75
CA THR A 75 -21.67 4.56 18.05
C THR A 75 -20.90 3.34 18.54
N GLY A 76 -19.65 3.16 18.09
CA GLY A 76 -18.76 2.08 18.52
C GLY A 76 -17.35 2.57 18.80
N PHE A 77 -16.62 1.81 19.62
CA PHE A 77 -15.20 2.03 19.87
C PHE A 77 -14.48 0.73 20.22
N LEU A 78 -13.16 0.72 20.08
CA LEU A 78 -12.24 -0.28 20.61
C LEU A 78 -11.03 0.45 21.20
N LEU A 79 -10.66 0.17 22.45
CA LEU A 79 -9.60 0.83 23.20
C LEU A 79 -8.61 -0.20 23.75
N GLU A 80 -7.32 0.06 23.56
CA GLU A 80 -6.21 -0.73 24.12
C GLU A 80 -5.14 0.19 24.71
N ALA A 81 -4.36 -0.34 25.66
CA ALA A 81 -3.14 0.29 26.14
C ALA A 81 -1.94 -0.51 25.60
N ARG A 82 -0.97 0.16 24.97
CA ARG A 82 0.25 -0.48 24.44
C ARG A 82 1.48 0.31 24.87
N GLU A 83 2.63 -0.34 24.91
CA GLU A 83 3.91 0.39 24.95
C GLU A 83 4.06 1.18 23.63
N PRO A 84 4.70 2.37 23.62
CA PRO A 84 4.93 3.10 22.39
C PRO A 84 5.65 2.24 21.34
N GLY A 85 5.01 2.00 20.20
CA GLY A 85 5.53 1.12 19.14
C GLY A 85 5.24 -0.39 19.32
N GLY A 86 4.67 -0.79 20.46
CA GLY A 86 4.27 -2.16 20.73
C GLY A 86 3.01 -2.59 19.99
N GLN A 87 2.90 -3.89 19.69
CA GLN A 87 1.73 -4.48 19.03
C GLN A 87 0.77 -5.22 19.98
N SER A 88 1.19 -5.43 21.23
CA SER A 88 0.41 -6.19 22.22
C SER A 88 -0.12 -5.28 23.32
N ALA A 89 -1.32 -5.57 23.81
CA ALA A 89 -1.91 -4.85 24.92
C ALA A 89 -1.15 -5.10 26.25
N VAL A 90 -1.03 -4.06 27.07
CA VAL A 90 -0.39 -4.07 28.39
C VAL A 90 -1.35 -3.61 29.48
N GLY A 91 -1.22 -4.18 30.69
CA GLY A 91 -2.14 -3.89 31.79
C GLY A 91 -3.58 -4.35 31.54
N SER A 92 -4.48 -3.94 32.42
CA SER A 92 -5.88 -4.36 32.40
C SER A 92 -6.81 -3.17 32.67
N PHE A 93 -8.00 -3.21 32.07
CA PHE A 93 -9.04 -2.22 32.25
C PHE A 93 -10.07 -2.64 33.30
N LEU A 94 -10.61 -1.63 33.99
CA LEU A 94 -11.75 -1.69 34.88
C LEU A 94 -12.82 -0.74 34.31
N LEU A 95 -14.06 -1.23 34.22
CA LEU A 95 -15.17 -0.40 33.73
C LEU A 95 -15.68 0.52 34.84
N GLY A 96 -16.01 1.76 34.47
CA GLY A 96 -16.88 2.62 35.26
C GLY A 96 -18.36 2.37 34.94
N SER A 97 -19.19 3.40 35.12
CA SER A 97 -20.57 3.43 34.64
C SER A 97 -20.62 3.87 33.17
N GLY A 98 -21.27 3.07 32.30
CA GLY A 98 -21.48 3.45 30.90
C GLY A 98 -21.66 2.25 29.95
N PRO A 99 -22.04 2.50 28.68
CA PRO A 99 -22.28 1.47 27.66
C PRO A 99 -20.96 0.93 27.07
N ALA A 100 -20.13 0.35 27.94
CA ALA A 100 -18.83 -0.25 27.63
C ALA A 100 -18.76 -1.69 28.15
N ARG A 101 -17.87 -2.50 27.57
CA ARG A 101 -17.59 -3.87 27.98
C ARG A 101 -16.11 -4.21 27.86
N LEU A 102 -15.64 -5.11 28.69
CA LEU A 102 -14.27 -5.64 28.64
C LEU A 102 -14.17 -6.72 27.56
N LEU A 103 -13.00 -6.77 26.93
CA LEU A 103 -12.64 -7.80 25.96
C LEU A 103 -11.33 -8.48 26.39
N THR A 104 -11.17 -9.72 25.95
CA THR A 104 -9.91 -10.46 26.04
C THR A 104 -9.21 -10.34 24.69
N CYS A 105 -8.13 -9.56 24.65
CA CYS A 105 -7.22 -9.46 23.52
C CYS A 105 -5.88 -10.10 23.88
N PHE A 106 -5.19 -10.71 22.91
CA PHE A 106 -3.86 -11.32 23.10
C PHE A 106 -3.79 -12.33 24.26
N GLN A 107 -4.85 -13.14 24.42
CA GLN A 107 -5.01 -14.09 25.55
C GLN A 107 -4.93 -13.46 26.95
N LYS A 108 -5.00 -12.13 27.04
CA LYS A 108 -4.95 -11.38 28.28
C LYS A 108 -6.35 -10.89 28.63
N LEU A 109 -6.85 -11.28 29.81
CA LEU A 109 -8.17 -10.89 30.28
C LEU A 109 -8.23 -9.38 30.52
N ASN A 110 -9.33 -8.74 30.11
CA ASN A 110 -9.60 -7.32 30.31
C ASN A 110 -8.55 -6.38 29.69
N SER A 111 -7.83 -6.82 28.66
CA SER A 111 -6.75 -6.07 28.01
C SER A 111 -7.26 -5.02 27.01
N ALA A 112 -8.55 -5.04 26.69
CA ALA A 112 -9.19 -4.05 25.83
C ALA A 112 -10.62 -3.73 26.28
N VAL A 113 -11.14 -2.60 25.80
CA VAL A 113 -12.52 -2.15 26.05
C VAL A 113 -13.21 -1.86 24.73
N SER A 114 -14.47 -2.27 24.60
CA SER A 114 -15.33 -1.92 23.47
C SER A 114 -16.71 -1.46 23.96
N HIS A 115 -17.56 -1.02 23.04
CA HIS A 115 -18.95 -0.67 23.31
C HIS A 115 -19.81 -1.90 23.68
N SER A 116 -20.89 -1.71 24.44
CA SER A 116 -21.88 -2.77 24.72
C SER A 116 -23.15 -2.69 23.86
N SER A 117 -23.36 -1.56 23.18
CA SER A 117 -24.48 -1.32 22.28
C SER A 117 -24.11 -0.28 21.21
N ALA A 118 -24.85 -0.21 20.11
CA ALA A 118 -24.65 0.79 19.05
C ALA A 118 -25.28 2.16 19.35
N SER A 119 -25.74 2.43 20.58
CA SER A 119 -26.34 3.73 20.93
C SER A 119 -25.30 4.86 20.76
N PRO A 120 -25.71 6.07 20.33
CA PRO A 120 -24.78 7.21 20.22
C PRO A 120 -24.13 7.57 21.57
N LYS A 121 -22.84 7.90 21.54
CA LYS A 121 -22.01 8.25 22.71
C LYS A 121 -21.16 9.47 22.40
N THR A 122 -20.95 10.32 23.40
CA THR A 122 -20.05 11.48 23.33
C THR A 122 -18.92 11.39 24.35
N ASN A 123 -19.06 10.57 25.39
CA ASN A 123 -18.07 10.39 26.44
C ASN A 123 -18.11 8.94 26.98
N ILE A 124 -16.95 8.31 27.11
CA ILE A 124 -16.76 7.04 27.82
C ILE A 124 -15.56 7.17 28.75
N GLN A 125 -15.72 6.77 30.01
CA GLN A 125 -14.67 6.77 31.01
C GLN A 125 -14.40 5.35 31.49
N VAL A 126 -13.14 4.96 31.47
CA VAL A 126 -12.66 3.68 32.01
C VAL A 126 -11.40 3.89 32.82
N THR A 127 -11.08 2.93 33.66
CA THR A 127 -9.86 2.95 34.47
C THR A 127 -8.91 1.87 33.96
N TRP A 128 -7.62 2.17 33.89
CA TRP A 128 -6.57 1.23 33.52
C TRP A 128 -5.61 1.05 34.68
N GLN A 129 -5.13 -0.18 34.87
CA GLN A 129 -4.12 -0.51 35.87
C GLN A 129 -2.96 -1.30 35.24
N PRO A 130 -1.72 -1.03 35.66
CA PRO A 130 -0.56 -1.79 35.22
C PRO A 130 -0.62 -3.24 35.72
N ASP A 131 0.17 -4.10 35.07
CA ASP A 131 0.29 -5.51 35.47
C ASP A 131 1.08 -5.66 36.78
N PRO A 132 0.59 -6.47 37.75
CA PRO A 132 1.29 -6.64 39.04
C PRO A 132 2.71 -7.20 38.88
N ASP A 133 2.90 -8.08 37.89
CA ASP A 133 4.14 -8.86 37.70
C ASP A 133 5.05 -8.29 36.60
N ARG A 134 4.67 -7.17 35.96
CA ARG A 134 5.42 -6.57 34.86
C ARG A 134 5.57 -5.06 35.03
N THR A 135 6.83 -4.60 35.08
CA THR A 135 7.16 -3.18 35.08
C THR A 135 6.96 -2.58 33.68
N VAL A 136 5.87 -1.83 33.51
CA VAL A 136 5.63 -1.01 32.31
C VAL A 136 6.15 0.41 32.61
N GLY A 137 7.22 0.83 31.94
CA GLY A 137 7.83 2.15 32.18
C GLY A 137 7.08 3.31 31.50
N VAL A 138 6.52 3.05 30.32
CA VAL A 138 5.76 4.02 29.51
C VAL A 138 4.57 3.34 28.85
N VAL A 139 3.43 4.04 28.77
CA VAL A 139 2.21 3.52 28.16
C VAL A 139 1.56 4.56 27.25
N GLN A 140 0.96 4.11 26.15
CA GLN A 140 0.15 4.93 25.26
C GLN A 140 -1.19 4.23 24.99
N PHE A 141 -2.28 4.97 25.12
CA PHE A 141 -3.62 4.46 24.85
C PHE A 141 -3.97 4.71 23.39
N GLN A 142 -4.57 3.72 22.73
CA GLN A 142 -4.99 3.81 21.34
C GLN A 142 -6.44 3.35 21.19
N ALA A 143 -7.21 4.13 20.44
CA ALA A 143 -8.62 3.87 20.21
C ALA A 143 -9.00 3.92 18.74
N SER A 144 -9.99 3.11 18.38
CA SER A 144 -10.73 3.21 17.14
C SER A 144 -12.14 3.67 17.44
N PHE A 145 -12.67 4.59 16.62
CA PHE A 145 -13.97 5.21 16.79
C PHE A 145 -14.83 4.97 15.56
N VAL A 146 -16.05 4.47 15.75
CA VAL A 146 -17.03 4.26 14.70
C VAL A 146 -18.12 5.32 14.85
N GLN A 147 -18.30 6.15 13.82
CA GLN A 147 -19.42 7.09 13.76
C GLN A 147 -20.61 6.49 13.01
N SER A 148 -20.35 5.80 11.88
CA SER A 148 -21.33 5.03 11.12
C SER A 148 -20.71 3.75 10.58
N TYR A 149 -21.51 2.84 10.00
CA TYR A 149 -20.98 1.59 9.39
C TYR A 149 -19.86 1.84 8.38
N ARG A 150 -19.88 2.97 7.66
CA ARG A 150 -18.85 3.31 6.65
C ARG A 150 -17.87 4.40 7.12
N THR A 151 -18.11 5.01 8.27
CA THR A 151 -17.35 6.18 8.76
C THR A 151 -16.74 5.86 10.12
N PHE A 152 -15.45 5.58 10.14
CA PHE A 152 -14.72 5.23 11.35
C PHE A 152 -13.24 5.61 11.26
N TRP A 153 -12.58 5.83 12.39
CA TRP A 153 -11.16 6.15 12.51
C TRP A 153 -10.46 5.09 13.33
N VAL A 154 -9.22 4.78 12.98
CA VAL A 154 -8.38 3.79 13.66
C VAL A 154 -7.10 4.46 14.14
N GLY A 155 -6.62 4.09 15.33
CA GLY A 155 -5.33 4.54 15.82
C GLY A 155 -5.31 5.97 16.37
N VAL A 156 -6.42 6.45 16.94
CA VAL A 156 -6.47 7.71 17.70
C VAL A 156 -5.74 7.48 19.02
N LYS A 157 -4.62 8.18 19.24
CA LYS A 157 -3.72 7.94 20.37
C LYS A 157 -3.81 9.01 21.45
N SER A 158 -3.58 8.62 22.70
CA SER A 158 -3.33 9.54 23.80
C SER A 158 -1.90 10.08 23.77
N PRO A 159 -1.59 11.13 24.55
CA PRO A 159 -0.23 11.42 24.98
C PRO A 159 0.43 10.18 25.62
N VAL A 160 1.75 10.06 25.49
CA VAL A 160 2.52 9.00 26.15
C VAL A 160 2.61 9.32 27.64
N LEU A 161 2.31 8.32 28.48
CA LEU A 161 2.31 8.45 29.93
C LEU A 161 3.50 7.68 30.52
N SER A 162 4.36 8.38 31.28
CA SER A 162 5.43 7.75 32.07
C SER A 162 4.88 7.23 33.41
N LEU A 163 5.11 5.95 33.68
CA LEU A 163 4.58 5.28 34.88
C LEU A 163 5.53 5.30 36.07
N ASN A 164 6.82 5.60 35.84
CA ASN A 164 7.82 5.74 36.88
C ASN A 164 7.68 7.09 37.56
N GLY A 165 7.35 7.07 38.85
CA GLY A 165 7.16 8.26 39.67
C GLY A 165 8.45 9.07 39.78
N SER A 166 8.60 10.07 38.93
CA SER A 166 9.29 11.32 39.22
C SER A 166 8.73 12.35 38.25
N GLN A 167 8.02 13.35 38.76
CA GLN A 167 8.07 14.66 38.11
C GLN A 167 9.51 15.15 38.28
N ALA A 168 10.40 14.70 37.42
CA ALA A 168 11.57 15.48 37.10
C ALA A 168 11.05 16.58 36.20
N ALA A 169 11.03 17.81 36.71
CA ALA A 169 11.20 18.95 35.84
C ALA A 169 12.40 18.61 34.94
N ASP A 170 12.18 18.53 33.63
CA ASP A 170 13.21 18.30 32.62
C ASP A 170 14.23 19.44 32.70
N THR A 171 15.14 19.31 33.66
CA THR A 171 16.46 19.94 33.66
C THR A 171 17.43 18.84 33.27
N ALA A 172 17.19 18.22 32.13
CA ALA A 172 18.24 17.49 31.45
C ALA A 172 19.25 18.53 30.99
N THR A 173 20.46 18.47 31.53
CA THR A 173 21.68 19.06 30.96
C THR A 173 21.93 18.43 29.60
N LEU A 174 21.09 18.75 28.63
CA LEU A 174 21.31 18.58 27.20
C LEU A 174 22.26 19.70 26.78
N SER A 175 23.28 19.35 25.99
CA SER A 175 23.93 20.37 25.16
C SER A 175 22.85 21.12 24.38
N PRO A 176 22.89 22.45 24.34
CA PRO A 176 21.86 23.23 23.68
C PRO A 176 21.96 23.00 22.17
N GLY A 177 20.95 22.37 21.58
CA GLY A 177 20.62 22.57 20.17
C GLY A 177 20.49 21.34 19.29
N SER A 178 19.53 20.45 19.57
CA SER A 178 18.63 19.94 18.51
C SER A 178 17.53 19.07 19.13
N THR A 179 16.30 19.57 19.15
CA THR A 179 15.12 18.71 19.32
C THR A 179 15.06 17.71 18.14
N PRO A 180 14.86 16.40 18.36
CA PRO A 180 14.77 15.44 17.27
C PRO A 180 13.60 15.79 16.34
N ILE A 181 13.85 15.74 15.02
CA ILE A 181 12.81 15.97 14.00
C ILE A 181 11.70 14.94 14.20
N SER A 182 10.45 15.41 14.26
CA SER A 182 9.27 14.57 14.45
C SER A 182 8.09 15.08 13.63
N ASN A 183 7.06 14.25 13.49
CA ASN A 183 5.80 14.65 12.88
C ASN A 183 4.89 15.49 13.80
N VAL A 184 5.37 15.87 14.99
CA VAL A 184 4.63 16.76 15.90
C VAL A 184 4.45 18.13 15.24
N GLY A 185 3.22 18.63 15.24
CA GLY A 185 2.86 19.91 14.64
C GLY A 185 2.48 19.85 13.15
N CYS A 186 2.62 18.70 12.50
CA CYS A 186 2.07 18.47 11.16
C CYS A 186 0.54 18.61 11.19
N GLY A 187 -0.04 19.33 10.24
CA GLY A 187 -1.49 19.59 10.22
C GLY A 187 -1.93 20.80 11.04
N SER A 188 -1.03 21.44 11.80
CA SER A 188 -1.39 22.51 12.74
C SER A 188 -0.43 23.69 12.76
N THR A 189 0.87 23.43 12.84
CA THR A 189 1.90 24.47 13.00
C THR A 189 2.96 24.45 11.91
N LYS A 190 3.04 23.34 11.16
CA LYS A 190 3.95 23.17 10.03
C LYS A 190 3.32 22.29 8.96
N LEU A 191 3.64 22.60 7.71
CA LEU A 191 3.40 21.76 6.55
C LEU A 191 4.29 20.52 6.68
N CYS A 192 3.78 19.35 6.32
CA CYS A 192 4.59 18.13 6.32
C CYS A 192 4.36 17.30 5.07
N PHE A 193 5.45 16.77 4.50
CA PHE A 193 5.42 15.77 3.46
C PHE A 193 6.24 14.57 3.90
N ASN A 194 5.59 13.41 4.06
CA ASN A 194 6.20 12.21 4.59
C ASN A 194 5.91 10.96 3.76
N GLN A 195 6.90 10.08 3.66
CA GLN A 195 6.81 8.81 2.95
C GLN A 195 7.52 7.72 3.77
N PRO A 196 6.80 6.65 4.20
CA PRO A 196 5.37 6.39 4.01
C PRO A 196 4.44 7.40 4.70
N LEU A 197 3.17 7.47 4.27
CA LEU A 197 2.19 8.40 4.83
C LEU A 197 2.07 8.24 6.36
N ASN A 198 2.10 9.35 7.08
CA ASN A 198 2.02 9.43 8.55
C ASN A 198 3.20 8.79 9.30
N CYS A 199 4.33 8.49 8.64
CA CYS A 199 5.53 8.07 9.35
C CYS A 199 6.05 9.17 10.29
N ASN A 200 6.70 8.77 11.38
CA ASN A 200 7.34 9.68 12.32
C ASN A 200 8.86 9.48 12.29
N PRO A 201 9.64 10.49 11.87
CA PRO A 201 11.10 10.38 11.81
C PRO A 201 11.76 10.22 13.19
N SER A 202 11.07 10.52 14.30
CA SER A 202 11.61 10.32 15.65
C SER A 202 11.50 8.87 16.16
N ILE A 203 10.80 8.00 15.43
CA ILE A 203 10.54 6.60 15.83
C ILE A 203 10.98 5.64 14.73
N SER A 204 10.76 6.01 13.46
CA SER A 204 11.05 5.18 12.30
C SER A 204 12.25 5.72 11.53
N SER A 205 13.28 4.89 11.41
CA SER A 205 14.44 5.17 10.54
C SER A 205 14.09 5.13 9.05
N ASN A 206 12.96 4.53 8.66
CA ASN A 206 12.51 4.38 7.27
C ASN A 206 11.52 5.47 6.85
N CYS A 207 11.61 6.67 7.43
CA CYS A 207 10.70 7.78 7.20
C CYS A 207 11.41 8.89 6.43
N PHE A 208 11.10 9.04 5.14
CA PHE A 208 11.49 10.22 4.37
C PHE A 208 10.53 11.35 4.72
N PHE A 209 11.06 12.42 5.30
CA PHE A 209 10.29 13.47 5.91
C PHE A 209 10.83 14.83 5.51
N MET A 210 9.92 15.73 5.15
CA MET A 210 10.16 17.15 5.00
C MET A 210 9.06 17.91 5.74
N SER A 211 9.43 18.96 6.47
CA SER A 211 8.48 19.93 7.01
C SER A 211 8.87 21.36 6.65
N ALA A 212 7.86 22.23 6.59
CA ALA A 212 8.05 23.67 6.42
C ALA A 212 7.19 24.43 7.43
N LYS A 213 7.83 25.25 8.26
CA LYS A 213 7.17 26.12 9.24
C LYS A 213 7.50 27.57 8.94
N LEU A 214 6.49 28.37 8.63
CA LEU A 214 6.65 29.82 8.53
C LEU A 214 6.90 30.39 9.92
N LEU A 215 8.01 31.12 10.09
CA LEU A 215 8.35 31.76 11.34
C LEU A 215 7.73 33.16 11.40
N THR A 216 7.21 33.52 12.57
CA THR A 216 6.66 34.85 12.85
C THR A 216 7.77 35.78 13.33
N PRO A 217 7.69 37.10 13.00
CA PRO A 217 8.68 38.08 13.47
C PRO A 217 8.97 37.99 14.98
N PRO A 218 10.23 38.20 15.43
CA PRO A 218 11.37 38.79 14.70
C PRO A 218 12.14 37.83 13.78
N GLU A 219 11.95 36.52 13.95
CA GLU A 219 12.52 35.47 13.12
C GLU A 219 11.69 35.38 11.82
N SER A 220 12.03 36.17 10.81
CA SER A 220 11.43 36.05 9.48
C SER A 220 11.98 34.83 8.73
N GLY A 221 11.18 34.18 7.89
CA GLY A 221 11.62 33.09 7.01
C GLY A 221 10.88 31.77 7.26
N VAL A 222 11.38 30.71 6.63
CA VAL A 222 10.78 29.37 6.69
C VAL A 222 11.79 28.42 7.31
N ARG A 223 11.40 27.77 8.40
CA ARG A 223 12.17 26.69 9.00
C ARG A 223 11.82 25.38 8.32
N TYR A 224 12.84 24.77 7.72
CA TYR A 224 12.74 23.47 7.09
C TYR A 224 13.38 22.40 7.97
N GLU A 225 12.77 21.23 7.99
CA GLU A 225 13.31 20.02 8.62
C GLU A 225 13.28 18.90 7.58
N LEU A 226 14.41 18.25 7.32
CA LEU A 226 14.48 17.02 6.53
C LEU A 226 15.01 15.87 7.39
N SER A 227 14.43 14.70 7.23
CA SER A 227 14.93 13.45 7.79
C SER A 227 14.72 12.30 6.82
N GLY A 228 15.68 11.40 6.69
CA GLY A 228 15.48 10.16 5.95
C GLY A 228 16.70 9.25 5.95
N PRO A 229 16.51 7.94 5.73
CA PRO A 229 17.63 7.02 5.57
C PRO A 229 18.33 7.31 4.23
N GLY A 230 19.66 7.33 4.23
CA GLY A 230 20.38 7.52 2.97
C GLY A 230 21.89 7.50 3.11
N GLU A 231 22.55 6.77 2.20
CA GLU A 231 24.00 6.78 2.01
C GLU A 231 24.48 7.98 1.17
N GLY A 232 23.60 8.94 0.89
CA GLY A 232 23.89 10.03 -0.03
C GLY A 232 23.19 11.32 0.32
N TYR A 233 21.92 11.45 -0.08
CA TYR A 233 21.14 12.66 0.13
C TYR A 233 19.64 12.41 0.24
N ILE A 234 18.97 13.35 0.90
CA ILE A 234 17.53 13.60 0.82
C ILE A 234 17.33 15.05 0.39
N ALA A 235 16.46 15.29 -0.59
CA ALA A 235 16.20 16.61 -1.14
C ALA A 235 14.72 16.86 -1.28
N PHE A 236 14.31 18.12 -1.12
CA PHE A 236 12.99 18.57 -1.51
C PHE A 236 13.08 19.70 -2.53
N GLY A 237 12.05 19.84 -3.36
CA GLY A 237 11.94 20.90 -4.35
C GLY A 237 10.55 21.52 -4.38
N TRP A 238 10.51 22.81 -4.69
CA TRP A 238 9.28 23.54 -5.01
C TRP A 238 9.13 23.62 -6.52
N SER A 239 7.98 23.18 -7.04
CA SER A 239 7.72 23.09 -8.48
C SER A 239 6.38 23.68 -8.88
N ASP A 240 6.27 24.10 -10.15
CA ASP A 240 5.01 24.53 -10.75
C ASP A 240 4.17 23.33 -11.23
N ASP A 241 4.78 22.16 -11.42
CA ASP A 241 4.11 20.92 -11.82
C ASP A 241 4.58 19.70 -11.00
N GLN A 242 4.11 18.50 -11.33
CA GLN A 242 4.50 17.25 -10.65
C GLN A 242 5.73 16.58 -11.28
N LYS A 243 6.54 17.31 -12.04
CA LYS A 243 7.70 16.79 -12.77
C LYS A 243 8.94 17.57 -12.35
N MET A 244 10.06 16.85 -12.22
CA MET A 244 11.33 17.51 -12.00
C MET A 244 11.80 18.11 -13.32
N GLY A 245 12.15 19.39 -13.33
CA GLY A 245 12.69 20.01 -14.53
C GLY A 245 12.85 21.53 -14.53
N GLU A 246 12.30 22.28 -13.58
CA GLU A 246 12.45 23.74 -13.46
C GLU A 246 12.18 24.19 -12.01
N ASP A 247 12.88 23.58 -11.05
CA ASP A 247 12.51 23.57 -9.64
C ASP A 247 13.60 24.15 -8.72
N ASP A 248 13.18 24.84 -7.66
CA ASP A 248 14.06 25.28 -6.57
C ASP A 248 14.23 24.18 -5.54
N ILE A 249 15.46 23.72 -5.32
CA ILE A 249 15.76 22.49 -4.59
C ILE A 249 16.67 22.79 -3.39
N TYR A 250 16.35 22.17 -2.25
CA TYR A 250 17.25 22.06 -1.12
C TYR A 250 17.65 20.60 -0.93
N ILE A 251 18.95 20.37 -0.76
CA ILE A 251 19.57 19.05 -0.65
C ILE A 251 20.23 18.95 0.72
N CYS A 252 19.80 17.97 1.51
CA CYS A 252 20.49 17.52 2.72
C CYS A 252 21.31 16.28 2.35
N GLY A 253 22.63 16.41 2.26
CA GLY A 253 23.46 15.32 1.74
C GLY A 253 24.85 15.26 2.33
N LEU A 254 25.51 14.12 2.15
CA LEU A 254 26.91 13.93 2.50
C LEU A 254 27.80 14.82 1.63
N SER A 255 28.69 15.56 2.27
CA SER A 255 29.75 16.34 1.64
C SER A 255 30.96 15.45 1.30
N SER A 256 31.90 15.99 0.53
CA SER A 256 33.18 15.32 0.22
C SER A 256 34.03 15.04 1.47
N ALA A 257 33.81 15.78 2.56
CA ALA A 257 34.49 15.59 3.84
C ALA A 257 33.79 14.54 4.74
N GLY A 258 32.71 13.90 4.28
CA GLY A 258 31.94 12.91 5.04
C GLY A 258 30.94 13.49 6.05
N GLY A 259 30.95 14.81 6.27
CA GLY A 259 29.92 15.51 7.06
C GLY A 259 28.64 15.76 6.26
N VAL A 260 27.51 15.91 6.93
CA VAL A 260 26.23 16.30 6.29
C VAL A 260 26.20 17.81 6.09
N ASP A 261 25.75 18.26 4.92
CA ASP A 261 25.56 19.69 4.62
C ASP A 261 24.23 19.93 3.89
N VAL A 262 23.73 21.17 4.01
CA VAL A 262 22.59 21.69 3.26
C VAL A 262 23.09 22.46 2.04
N GLN A 263 22.70 22.03 0.85
CA GLN A 263 22.97 22.72 -0.41
C GLN A 263 21.67 23.24 -1.01
N ARG A 264 21.76 24.33 -1.77
CA ARG A 264 20.67 24.81 -2.62
C ARG A 264 21.03 24.52 -4.07
N ALA A 265 20.06 24.09 -4.87
CA ALA A 265 20.25 23.75 -6.28
C ALA A 265 19.02 24.15 -7.12
N PHE A 266 19.18 24.17 -8.43
CA PHE A 266 18.09 24.38 -9.38
C PHE A 266 18.13 23.30 -10.47
N SER A 267 16.99 22.67 -10.77
CA SER A 267 16.87 21.66 -11.83
C SER A 267 16.50 22.30 -13.16
N VAL A 268 17.07 21.78 -14.26
CA VAL A 268 16.70 22.15 -15.64
C VAL A 268 16.59 20.87 -16.48
N GLY A 269 15.38 20.54 -16.91
CA GLY A 269 15.04 19.28 -17.57
C GLY A 269 15.43 18.04 -16.74
N ARG A 270 15.66 16.91 -17.43
CA ARG A 270 16.07 15.63 -16.82
C ARG A 270 17.60 15.50 -16.73
N LYS A 271 18.24 16.41 -16.00
CA LYS A 271 19.71 16.43 -15.77
C LYS A 271 20.02 16.70 -14.31
N ALA A 272 21.28 16.46 -13.93
CA ALA A 272 21.76 16.77 -12.58
C ALA A 272 21.50 18.27 -12.23
N PRO A 273 20.89 18.58 -11.07
CA PRO A 273 20.66 19.95 -10.64
C PRO A 273 21.96 20.75 -10.52
N THR A 274 21.90 22.04 -10.85
CA THR A 274 23.05 22.95 -10.72
C THR A 274 23.06 23.55 -9.31
N VAL A 275 24.15 23.39 -8.58
CA VAL A 275 24.33 23.96 -7.24
C VAL A 275 24.32 25.49 -7.32
N GLN A 276 23.55 26.11 -6.44
CA GLN A 276 23.38 27.55 -6.31
C GLN A 276 24.06 28.04 -5.02
N SER A 277 24.31 29.36 -4.94
CA SER A 277 24.69 29.97 -3.65
C SER A 277 23.61 29.71 -2.60
N LYS A 278 24.00 29.35 -1.37
CA LYS A 278 23.06 29.12 -0.26
C LYS A 278 22.19 30.36 0.03
N GLY A 279 22.68 31.56 -0.30
CA GLY A 279 21.93 32.80 -0.09
C GLY A 279 21.57 33.01 1.38
N ASN A 280 20.32 33.37 1.65
CA ASN A 280 19.83 33.66 3.00
C ASN A 280 19.38 32.40 3.76
N VAL A 281 20.27 31.41 3.86
CA VAL A 281 20.08 30.21 4.71
C VAL A 281 20.87 30.38 6.01
N SER A 282 20.22 30.19 7.15
CA SER A 282 20.79 30.30 8.49
C SER A 282 20.38 29.11 9.37
N ASP A 283 20.91 29.07 10.60
CA ASP A 283 20.51 28.11 11.65
C ASP A 283 20.62 26.64 11.23
N ILE A 284 21.63 26.33 10.41
CA ILE A 284 21.87 24.99 9.88
C ILE A 284 22.31 24.07 11.03
N GLN A 285 21.55 23.01 11.25
CA GLN A 285 21.84 21.91 12.15
C GLN A 285 21.76 20.62 11.35
N THR A 286 22.83 19.83 11.36
CA THR A 286 22.94 18.61 10.56
C THR A 286 23.43 17.46 11.40
N SER A 287 22.93 16.25 11.14
CA SER A 287 23.40 15.03 11.80
C SER A 287 23.23 13.82 10.88
N ASN A 288 24.16 12.88 10.99
CA ASN A 288 24.07 11.54 10.41
C ASN A 288 24.23 10.54 11.55
N GLN A 289 23.12 9.97 12.01
CA GLN A 289 23.12 8.94 13.04
C GLN A 289 22.53 7.66 12.47
N ASN A 290 23.30 6.56 12.55
CA ASN A 290 22.89 5.23 12.09
C ASN A 290 22.38 5.23 10.63
N GLY A 291 22.95 6.05 9.74
CA GLY A 291 22.56 6.14 8.33
C GLY A 291 21.31 6.97 8.06
N VAL A 292 20.79 7.69 9.07
CA VAL A 292 19.68 8.65 8.91
C VAL A 292 20.25 10.06 8.85
N LEU A 293 20.06 10.71 7.69
CA LEU A 293 20.43 12.10 7.47
C LEU A 293 19.36 13.00 8.05
N THR A 294 19.77 14.00 8.83
CA THR A 294 18.88 15.02 9.38
C THR A 294 19.45 16.40 9.11
N CYS A 295 18.62 17.29 8.58
CA CYS A 295 18.97 18.69 8.36
C CYS A 295 17.84 19.59 8.83
N THR A 296 18.17 20.58 9.65
CA THR A 296 17.26 21.65 10.02
C THR A 296 17.91 22.98 9.67
N PHE A 297 17.18 23.88 9.02
CA PHE A 297 17.70 25.19 8.64
C PHE A 297 16.57 26.19 8.45
N THR A 298 16.90 27.47 8.52
CA THR A 298 15.99 28.57 8.22
C THR A 298 16.36 29.15 6.86
N SER A 299 15.40 29.34 5.96
CA SER A 299 15.62 30.01 4.68
C SER A 299 14.74 31.25 4.53
N LYS A 300 15.34 32.35 4.08
CA LYS A 300 14.66 33.59 3.65
C LYS A 300 14.79 33.83 2.15
N ASN A 301 15.21 32.81 1.38
CA ASN A 301 15.33 32.93 -0.06
C ASN A 301 13.95 32.96 -0.72
N ALA A 302 13.84 33.66 -1.85
CA ALA A 302 12.70 33.52 -2.75
C ALA A 302 12.66 32.09 -3.34
N ILE A 303 11.46 31.54 -3.51
CA ILE A 303 11.26 30.30 -4.27
C ILE A 303 11.27 30.68 -5.75
N PHE A 304 12.22 30.11 -6.51
CA PHE A 304 12.35 30.37 -7.94
C PHE A 304 11.82 29.18 -8.76
N THR A 305 10.86 29.44 -9.65
CA THR A 305 10.34 28.45 -10.61
C THR A 305 10.14 29.13 -11.96
N SER A 306 9.83 28.36 -13.01
CA SER A 306 9.51 28.92 -14.34
C SER A 306 8.52 30.08 -14.31
N SER A 307 7.54 30.03 -13.39
CA SER A 307 6.51 31.06 -13.23
C SER A 307 6.71 32.00 -12.03
N SER A 308 7.83 31.95 -11.30
CA SER A 308 8.13 32.94 -10.25
C SER A 308 9.60 33.30 -10.10
N SER A 309 9.85 34.61 -10.06
CA SER A 309 11.12 35.23 -9.73
C SER A 309 11.11 35.99 -8.39
N SER A 310 10.03 35.88 -7.59
CA SER A 310 9.84 36.64 -6.34
C SER A 310 9.22 35.80 -5.23
N PHE A 311 9.62 36.06 -3.98
CA PHE A 311 9.05 35.41 -2.78
C PHE A 311 7.59 35.83 -2.58
N SER A 312 6.65 34.88 -2.71
CA SER A 312 5.25 35.07 -2.33
C SER A 312 4.80 33.88 -1.49
N SER A 313 4.40 34.16 -0.24
CA SER A 313 3.99 33.13 0.72
C SER A 313 2.68 32.44 0.33
N ASN A 314 1.87 33.06 -0.53
CA ASN A 314 0.56 32.56 -0.95
C ASN A 314 0.54 31.93 -2.35
N LYS A 315 1.69 31.89 -3.04
CA LYS A 315 1.77 31.18 -4.33
C LYS A 315 1.72 29.67 -4.06
N LEU A 316 0.99 28.97 -4.92
CA LEU A 316 0.76 27.54 -4.85
C LEU A 316 1.81 26.80 -5.68
N PHE A 317 2.43 25.78 -5.08
CA PHE A 317 3.47 24.97 -5.69
C PHE A 317 3.25 23.48 -5.37
N TYR A 318 3.71 22.59 -6.23
CA TYR A 318 3.89 21.19 -5.88
C TYR A 318 5.16 21.01 -5.06
N LEU A 319 5.13 20.06 -4.12
CA LEU A 319 6.30 19.61 -3.39
C LEU A 319 6.84 18.35 -4.03
N LEU A 320 8.14 18.36 -4.32
CA LEU A 320 8.90 17.20 -4.77
C LEU A 320 9.80 16.75 -3.62
N LEU A 321 9.89 15.44 -3.37
CA LEU A 321 10.79 14.84 -2.38
C LEU A 321 11.55 13.70 -3.06
N ALA A 322 12.87 13.68 -2.97
CA ALA A 322 13.70 12.66 -3.59
C ALA A 322 14.87 12.27 -2.70
N TYR A 323 15.35 11.04 -2.86
CA TYR A 323 16.53 10.56 -2.15
C TYR A 323 17.38 9.67 -3.07
N GLY A 324 18.67 9.61 -2.80
CA GLY A 324 19.58 8.80 -3.59
C GLY A 324 20.99 8.75 -3.02
N PRO A 325 21.88 7.98 -3.65
CA PRO A 325 23.28 7.91 -3.27
C PRO A 325 24.03 9.19 -3.67
N SER A 326 25.15 9.44 -3.00
CA SER A 326 26.09 10.50 -3.33
C SER A 326 27.49 9.90 -3.45
N THR A 327 28.28 10.40 -4.40
CA THR A 327 29.69 10.00 -4.59
C THR A 327 30.57 11.24 -4.44
N ASN A 328 31.52 11.22 -3.50
CA ASN A 328 32.44 12.33 -3.21
C ASN A 328 31.74 13.70 -3.05
N GLY A 329 30.60 13.73 -2.36
CA GLY A 329 29.83 14.97 -2.17
C GLY A 329 28.96 15.40 -3.35
N THR A 330 28.95 14.64 -4.44
CA THR A 330 28.10 14.87 -5.62
C THR A 330 26.91 13.92 -5.60
N ILE A 331 25.70 14.45 -5.79
CA ILE A 331 24.48 13.63 -5.85
C ILE A 331 24.43 12.81 -7.13
N MET A 332 23.97 11.57 -7.04
CA MET A 332 23.68 10.69 -8.19
C MET A 332 22.18 10.71 -8.50
N GLU A 333 21.76 9.96 -9.52
CA GLU A 333 20.34 9.79 -9.82
C GLU A 333 19.57 9.27 -8.60
N HIS A 334 18.42 9.88 -8.32
CA HIS A 334 17.59 9.49 -7.20
C HIS A 334 17.09 8.05 -7.37
N GLN A 335 17.03 7.28 -6.29
CA GLN A 335 16.44 5.94 -6.32
C GLN A 335 14.92 6.03 -6.42
N LYS A 336 14.31 6.94 -5.65
CA LYS A 336 12.88 7.22 -5.70
C LYS A 336 12.61 8.71 -5.51
N ALA A 337 11.50 9.14 -6.09
CA ALA A 337 10.99 10.49 -5.96
C ALA A 337 9.47 10.45 -5.75
N TYR A 338 8.98 11.42 -5.00
CA TYR A 338 7.58 11.59 -4.64
C TYR A 338 7.16 13.01 -5.00
N SER A 339 5.98 13.16 -5.59
CA SER A 339 5.37 14.47 -5.82
C SER A 339 4.09 14.60 -5.01
N SER A 340 3.75 15.81 -4.57
CA SER A 340 2.49 16.07 -3.87
C SER A 340 1.29 15.88 -4.79
N SER A 341 0.19 15.35 -4.24
CA SER A 341 -1.07 15.20 -4.98
C SER A 341 -1.76 16.54 -5.29
N GLN A 342 -1.43 17.58 -4.53
CA GLN A 342 -2.01 18.92 -4.64
C GLN A 342 -0.93 19.99 -4.56
N GLN A 343 -1.26 21.18 -5.05
CA GLN A 343 -0.44 22.37 -4.83
C GLN A 343 -0.65 22.91 -3.42
N VAL A 344 0.39 23.47 -2.84
CA VAL A 344 0.44 23.95 -1.46
C VAL A 344 1.12 25.31 -1.40
N ALA A 345 0.67 26.16 -0.47
CA ALA A 345 1.33 27.42 -0.15
C ALA A 345 2.30 27.24 1.02
N LEU A 346 3.30 28.11 1.14
CA LEU A 346 4.19 28.17 2.31
C LEU A 346 3.46 28.44 3.62
N THR A 347 2.29 29.07 3.55
CA THR A 347 1.41 29.34 4.70
C THR A 347 0.54 28.15 5.10
N SER A 348 0.47 27.10 4.27
CA SER A 348 -0.30 25.90 4.60
C SER A 348 0.37 25.13 5.74
N THR A 349 -0.46 24.50 6.57
CA THR A 349 -0.02 23.58 7.62
C THR A 349 -0.43 22.14 7.31
N ASP A 350 -0.82 21.83 6.07
CA ASP A 350 -1.40 20.54 5.71
C ASP A 350 -0.40 19.38 5.82
N VAL A 351 -0.96 18.16 5.95
CA VAL A 351 -0.20 16.92 5.78
C VAL A 351 -0.37 16.47 4.33
N ILE A 352 0.72 16.52 3.59
CA ILE A 352 0.73 16.35 2.13
C ILE A 352 0.80 14.87 1.76
N GLN A 353 -0.13 14.47 0.91
CA GLN A 353 -0.16 13.13 0.33
C GLN A 353 0.64 13.10 -0.98
N SER A 354 1.24 11.94 -1.28
CA SER A 354 1.86 11.73 -2.59
C SER A 354 0.80 11.57 -3.68
N ASP A 355 1.18 11.85 -4.93
CA ASP A 355 0.35 11.81 -6.14
C ASP A 355 -0.21 10.44 -6.53
N GLY A 356 0.07 9.38 -5.77
CA GLY A 356 -0.48 8.05 -6.01
C GLY A 356 0.18 7.29 -7.17
N LYS A 357 1.17 7.86 -7.85
CA LYS A 357 1.75 7.27 -9.07
C LYS A 357 2.38 5.90 -8.81
N GLU A 358 3.07 5.72 -7.69
CA GLU A 358 3.67 4.43 -7.29
C GLU A 358 2.59 3.35 -7.11
N GLN A 359 1.44 3.70 -6.54
CA GLN A 359 0.31 2.81 -6.36
C GLN A 359 -0.30 2.42 -7.71
N MET A 360 -0.37 3.35 -8.68
CA MET A 360 -0.87 3.07 -10.03
C MET A 360 -0.03 2.02 -10.77
N ILE A 361 1.30 2.17 -10.77
CA ILE A 361 2.17 1.22 -11.49
C ILE A 361 2.22 -0.15 -10.79
N ARG A 362 2.13 -0.19 -9.45
CA ARG A 362 1.93 -1.44 -8.71
C ARG A 362 0.61 -2.13 -9.05
N ALA A 363 -0.48 -1.36 -9.11
CA ALA A 363 -1.78 -1.88 -9.50
C ALA A 363 -1.77 -2.42 -10.94
N HIS A 364 -1.10 -1.74 -11.88
CA HIS A 364 -0.85 -2.25 -13.23
C HIS A 364 -0.19 -3.64 -13.19
N GLY A 365 0.92 -3.78 -12.46
CA GLY A 365 1.63 -5.06 -12.32
C GLY A 365 0.73 -6.16 -11.74
N CYS A 366 0.07 -5.89 -10.62
CA CYS A 366 -0.83 -6.84 -9.95
C CYS A 366 -1.98 -7.31 -10.86
N LEU A 367 -2.61 -6.39 -11.58
CA LEU A 367 -3.69 -6.70 -12.52
C LEU A 367 -3.19 -7.50 -13.73
N MET A 368 -1.98 -7.20 -14.24
CA MET A 368 -1.38 -7.99 -15.33
C MET A 368 -1.04 -9.41 -14.89
N LEU A 369 -0.52 -9.61 -13.66
CA LEU A 369 -0.30 -10.96 -13.12
C LEU A 369 -1.63 -11.70 -12.97
N LEU A 370 -2.68 -11.06 -12.44
CA LEU A 370 -4.01 -11.66 -12.34
C LEU A 370 -4.57 -12.06 -13.71
N ALA A 371 -4.48 -11.18 -14.71
CA ALA A 371 -4.97 -11.47 -16.06
C ALA A 371 -4.21 -12.63 -16.71
N TRP A 372 -2.88 -12.61 -16.68
CA TRP A 372 -2.05 -13.47 -17.54
C TRP A 372 -1.46 -14.70 -16.85
N MET A 373 -1.46 -14.75 -15.52
CA MET A 373 -1.04 -15.93 -14.76
C MET A 373 -2.20 -16.80 -14.28
N THR A 374 -3.41 -16.25 -14.12
CA THR A 374 -4.56 -17.03 -13.63
C THR A 374 -5.71 -17.06 -14.60
N LEU A 375 -6.32 -15.92 -14.92
CA LEU A 375 -7.56 -15.89 -15.71
C LEU A 375 -7.36 -16.38 -17.15
N GLY A 376 -6.32 -15.89 -17.84
CA GLY A 376 -5.95 -16.31 -19.19
C GLY A 376 -5.70 -17.83 -19.29
N PRO A 377 -4.75 -18.37 -18.51
CA PRO A 377 -4.48 -19.82 -18.49
C PRO A 377 -5.71 -20.66 -18.11
N LEU A 378 -6.50 -20.23 -17.12
CA LEU A 378 -7.73 -20.89 -16.74
C LEU A 378 -8.71 -20.99 -17.91
N GLY A 379 -8.97 -19.89 -18.64
CA GLY A 379 -9.89 -19.94 -19.77
C GLY A 379 -9.40 -20.83 -20.92
N MET A 380 -8.09 -20.92 -21.14
CA MET A 380 -7.51 -21.86 -22.12
C MET A 380 -7.66 -23.32 -21.69
N VAL A 381 -7.39 -23.63 -20.42
CA VAL A 381 -7.55 -24.98 -19.84
C VAL A 381 -9.03 -25.41 -19.91
N VAL A 382 -9.96 -24.54 -19.56
CA VAL A 382 -11.41 -24.80 -19.66
C VAL A 382 -11.81 -25.14 -21.10
N ALA A 383 -11.39 -24.35 -22.08
CA ALA A 383 -11.73 -24.59 -23.48
C ALA A 383 -11.11 -25.87 -24.07
N ARG A 384 -9.91 -26.26 -23.60
CA ARG A 384 -9.18 -27.40 -24.11
C ARG A 384 -9.59 -28.72 -23.45
N TYR A 385 -9.71 -28.74 -22.12
CA TYR A 385 -9.89 -29.99 -21.36
C TYR A 385 -11.32 -30.20 -20.87
N LEU A 386 -12.05 -29.15 -20.49
CA LEU A 386 -13.43 -29.29 -20.01
C LEU A 386 -14.46 -29.39 -21.13
N ARG A 387 -14.10 -29.01 -22.37
CA ARG A 387 -14.94 -29.14 -23.57
C ARG A 387 -15.41 -30.58 -23.83
N ARG A 388 -14.60 -31.59 -23.50
CA ARG A 388 -14.94 -33.02 -23.71
C ARG A 388 -15.71 -33.62 -22.53
N SER A 389 -15.65 -33.00 -21.35
CA SER A 389 -16.22 -33.52 -20.09
C SER A 389 -17.59 -32.95 -19.75
N SER A 390 -17.95 -31.75 -20.24
CA SER A 390 -19.23 -31.14 -19.88
C SER A 390 -20.36 -31.53 -20.83
N GLN A 391 -21.07 -32.62 -20.52
CA GLN A 391 -22.45 -32.84 -21.03
C GLN A 391 -23.49 -31.94 -20.31
N VAL A 392 -23.02 -31.05 -19.44
CA VAL A 392 -23.85 -30.14 -18.64
C VAL A 392 -24.04 -28.83 -19.38
N GLN A 393 -25.31 -28.45 -19.57
CA GLN A 393 -25.70 -27.18 -20.17
C GLN A 393 -26.11 -26.17 -19.08
N MET A 394 -25.82 -24.90 -19.33
CA MET A 394 -26.25 -23.76 -18.52
C MET A 394 -26.78 -22.69 -19.47
N CYS A 395 -28.02 -22.22 -19.25
CA CYS A 395 -28.68 -21.25 -20.13
C CYS A 395 -28.71 -21.67 -21.62
N GLY A 396 -28.95 -22.96 -21.88
CA GLY A 396 -29.02 -23.51 -23.25
C GLY A 396 -27.68 -23.55 -24.00
N LYS A 397 -26.55 -23.31 -23.32
CA LYS A 397 -25.19 -23.44 -23.87
C LYS A 397 -24.36 -24.41 -23.05
N ASP A 398 -23.34 -25.00 -23.66
CA ASP A 398 -22.42 -25.88 -22.94
C ASP A 398 -21.71 -25.11 -21.81
N LEU A 399 -21.61 -25.72 -20.63
CA LEU A 399 -21.02 -25.08 -19.46
C LEU A 399 -19.58 -24.60 -19.69
N TRP A 400 -18.75 -25.40 -20.37
CA TRP A 400 -17.36 -25.01 -20.69
C TRP A 400 -17.31 -23.71 -21.50
N PHE A 401 -18.28 -23.51 -22.41
CA PHE A 401 -18.32 -22.35 -23.29
C PHE A 401 -18.71 -21.10 -22.51
N VAL A 402 -19.67 -21.21 -21.59
CA VAL A 402 -20.06 -20.12 -20.69
C VAL A 402 -18.89 -19.70 -19.80
N ILE A 403 -18.24 -20.67 -19.16
CA ILE A 403 -17.08 -20.39 -18.29
C ILE A 403 -15.94 -19.74 -19.09
N HIS A 404 -15.60 -20.30 -20.25
CA HIS A 404 -14.55 -19.76 -21.10
C HIS A 404 -14.83 -18.30 -21.50
N VAL A 405 -16.02 -18.01 -22.04
CA VAL A 405 -16.38 -16.65 -22.46
C VAL A 405 -16.35 -15.68 -21.28
N SER A 406 -16.89 -16.07 -20.12
CA SER A 406 -16.89 -15.22 -18.92
C SER A 406 -15.47 -14.91 -18.43
N VAL A 407 -14.63 -15.93 -18.27
CA VAL A 407 -13.24 -15.75 -17.79
C VAL A 407 -12.39 -14.95 -18.79
N MET A 408 -12.54 -15.20 -20.10
CA MET A 408 -11.81 -14.44 -21.13
C MET A 408 -12.30 -13.00 -21.20
N SER A 409 -13.60 -12.74 -21.07
CA SER A 409 -14.14 -11.37 -21.05
C SER A 409 -13.58 -10.59 -19.87
N PHE A 410 -13.51 -11.22 -18.69
CA PHE A 410 -12.91 -10.59 -17.51
C PHE A 410 -11.41 -10.33 -17.67
N THR A 411 -10.69 -11.25 -18.32
CA THR A 411 -9.26 -11.08 -18.66
C THR A 411 -9.04 -9.86 -19.56
N VAL A 412 -9.88 -9.66 -20.58
CA VAL A 412 -9.82 -8.50 -21.49
C VAL A 412 -10.04 -7.20 -20.72
N VAL A 413 -11.09 -7.13 -19.89
CA VAL A 413 -11.40 -5.94 -19.09
C VAL A 413 -10.26 -5.57 -18.15
N ILE A 414 -9.73 -6.55 -17.40
CA ILE A 414 -8.58 -6.30 -16.51
C ILE A 414 -7.36 -5.83 -17.28
N THR A 415 -7.07 -6.42 -18.44
CA THR A 415 -5.93 -6.03 -19.28
C THR A 415 -6.06 -4.58 -19.76
N ILE A 416 -7.27 -4.15 -20.16
CA ILE A 416 -7.53 -2.76 -20.56
C ILE A 416 -7.32 -1.81 -19.37
N ILE A 417 -7.90 -2.11 -18.21
CA ILE A 417 -7.75 -1.28 -17.00
C ILE A 417 -6.27 -1.16 -16.62
N ALA A 418 -5.56 -2.29 -16.56
CA ALA A 418 -4.14 -2.31 -16.24
C ALA A 418 -3.31 -1.50 -17.24
N PHE A 419 -3.61 -1.60 -18.54
CA PHE A 419 -2.94 -0.82 -19.57
C PHE A 419 -3.16 0.69 -19.39
N ILE A 420 -4.40 1.12 -19.11
CA ILE A 420 -4.73 2.53 -18.83
C ILE A 420 -3.93 3.05 -17.63
N LEU A 421 -3.80 2.26 -16.55
CA LEU A 421 -3.03 2.66 -15.37
C LEU A 421 -1.56 2.93 -15.67
N ALA A 422 -0.93 2.15 -16.57
CA ALA A 422 0.47 2.39 -16.96
C ALA A 422 0.65 3.71 -17.72
N PHE A 423 -0.26 4.04 -18.64
CA PHE A 423 -0.23 5.32 -19.35
C PHE A 423 -0.55 6.50 -18.45
N ALA A 424 -1.47 6.33 -17.50
CA ALA A 424 -1.77 7.35 -16.50
C ALA A 424 -0.57 7.63 -15.57
N TYR A 425 0.20 6.59 -15.23
CA TYR A 425 1.44 6.72 -14.46
C TYR A 425 2.51 7.53 -15.23
N LEU A 426 2.76 7.18 -16.50
CA LEU A 426 3.81 7.82 -17.30
C LEU A 426 3.44 9.24 -17.77
N GLY A 427 2.15 9.48 -18.04
CA GLY A 427 1.69 10.72 -18.69
C GLY A 427 2.25 10.91 -20.10
N GLY A 428 2.69 9.83 -20.75
CA GLY A 428 3.38 9.85 -22.03
C GLY A 428 3.84 8.45 -22.46
N TRP A 429 4.70 8.40 -23.48
CA TRP A 429 5.31 7.18 -23.99
C TRP A 429 6.75 7.04 -23.50
N GLU A 430 7.10 5.85 -22.99
CA GLU A 430 8.47 5.49 -22.66
C GLU A 430 8.99 4.45 -23.66
N TYR A 431 10.25 4.60 -24.08
CA TYR A 431 10.87 3.67 -25.01
C TYR A 431 11.38 2.44 -24.28
N GLY A 432 10.99 1.25 -24.74
CA GLY A 432 11.47 0.00 -24.17
C GLY A 432 10.78 -1.22 -24.76
N VAL A 433 11.33 -2.40 -24.47
CA VAL A 433 10.76 -3.67 -24.95
C VAL A 433 9.40 -3.96 -24.31
N HIS A 434 9.26 -3.72 -23.01
CA HIS A 434 8.01 -3.96 -22.29
C HIS A 434 6.79 -3.20 -22.86
N PRO A 435 6.80 -1.87 -23.05
CA PRO A 435 5.64 -1.15 -23.58
C PRO A 435 5.29 -1.57 -25.02
N VAL A 436 6.28 -1.92 -25.85
CA VAL A 436 6.05 -2.43 -27.21
C VAL A 436 5.36 -3.81 -27.16
N LEU A 437 5.88 -4.74 -26.37
CA LEU A 437 5.25 -6.05 -26.19
C LEU A 437 3.85 -5.93 -25.58
N GLY A 438 3.66 -5.04 -24.61
CA GLY A 438 2.36 -4.75 -24.00
C GLY A 438 1.31 -4.26 -25.00
N CYS A 439 1.70 -3.39 -25.94
CA CYS A 439 0.81 -2.95 -27.02
C CYS A 439 0.42 -4.08 -27.97
N LEU A 440 1.37 -4.96 -28.32
CA LEU A 440 1.09 -6.15 -29.13
C LEU A 440 0.12 -7.09 -28.41
N VAL A 441 0.35 -7.35 -27.12
CA VAL A 441 -0.53 -8.18 -26.28
C VAL A 441 -1.93 -7.58 -26.21
N LEU A 442 -2.07 -6.28 -25.95
CA LEU A 442 -3.38 -5.62 -25.91
C LEU A 442 -4.10 -5.73 -27.26
N THR A 443 -3.40 -5.47 -28.36
CA THR A 443 -3.98 -5.54 -29.72
C THR A 443 -4.53 -6.92 -30.02
N LEU A 444 -3.73 -7.97 -29.79
CA LEU A 444 -4.17 -9.36 -30.00
C LEU A 444 -5.29 -9.76 -29.02
N THR A 445 -5.26 -9.25 -27.78
CA THR A 445 -6.32 -9.47 -26.78
C THR A 445 -7.67 -8.91 -27.25
N LEU A 446 -7.68 -7.75 -27.90
CA LEU A 446 -8.90 -7.13 -28.44
C LEU A 446 -9.39 -7.80 -29.73
N ILE A 447 -8.47 -8.29 -30.56
CA ILE A 447 -8.81 -9.04 -31.79
C ILE A 447 -9.55 -10.34 -31.45
N GLN A 448 -9.20 -11.02 -30.34
CA GLN A 448 -9.77 -12.32 -30.01
C GLN A 448 -11.31 -12.32 -29.81
N PRO A 449 -11.91 -11.41 -29.02
CA PRO A 449 -13.36 -11.25 -28.97
C PRO A 449 -14.00 -10.86 -30.31
N ILE A 450 -13.35 -10.00 -31.10
CA ILE A 450 -13.87 -9.60 -32.43
C ILE A 450 -13.96 -10.82 -33.35
N LEU A 451 -12.91 -11.65 -33.39
CA LEU A 451 -12.93 -12.93 -34.10
C LEU A 451 -14.03 -13.86 -33.58
N ALA A 452 -14.24 -13.91 -32.26
CA ALA A 452 -15.28 -14.72 -31.64
C ALA A 452 -16.70 -14.26 -32.01
N LEU A 453 -16.92 -12.97 -32.27
CA LEU A 453 -18.20 -12.45 -32.77
C LEU A 453 -18.44 -12.83 -34.25
N MET A 454 -17.38 -12.92 -35.05
CA MET A 454 -17.43 -13.37 -36.44
C MET A 454 -17.54 -14.89 -36.61
N ARG A 455 -17.73 -15.63 -35.51
CA ARG A 455 -17.76 -17.09 -35.47
C ARG A 455 -18.99 -17.65 -36.20
N CYS A 456 -18.76 -18.35 -37.31
CA CYS A 456 -19.81 -19.04 -38.09
C CYS A 456 -20.52 -20.16 -37.30
N ALA A 457 -21.68 -20.65 -37.77
CA ALA A 457 -22.38 -21.80 -37.18
C ALA A 457 -21.49 -23.09 -37.13
N PRO A 458 -21.73 -24.03 -36.19
CA PRO A 458 -20.89 -25.22 -36.01
C PRO A 458 -20.70 -26.08 -37.27
N GLN A 459 -21.71 -26.16 -38.13
CA GLN A 459 -21.71 -26.97 -39.36
C GLN A 459 -21.26 -26.19 -40.62
N HIS A 460 -20.82 -24.94 -40.48
CA HIS A 460 -20.46 -24.10 -41.63
C HIS A 460 -19.09 -24.51 -42.23
N PRO A 461 -18.93 -24.60 -43.56
CA PRO A 461 -17.70 -25.11 -44.20
C PRO A 461 -16.45 -24.27 -43.87
N ARG A 462 -16.61 -22.96 -43.62
CA ARG A 462 -15.49 -22.07 -43.25
C ARG A 462 -15.17 -22.05 -41.74
N ARG A 463 -15.84 -22.87 -40.91
CA ARG A 463 -15.62 -22.90 -39.45
C ARG A 463 -14.17 -23.27 -39.07
N PHE A 464 -13.47 -24.04 -39.91
CA PHE A 464 -12.07 -24.39 -39.68
C PHE A 464 -11.14 -23.16 -39.69
N LEU A 465 -11.41 -22.15 -40.54
CA LEU A 465 -10.63 -20.91 -40.61
C LEU A 465 -10.69 -20.16 -39.28
N PHE A 466 -11.89 -20.01 -38.73
CA PHE A 466 -12.09 -19.41 -37.41
C PHE A 466 -11.34 -20.20 -36.33
N ASN A 467 -11.49 -21.53 -36.30
CA ASN A 467 -10.86 -22.35 -35.26
C ASN A 467 -9.33 -22.22 -35.29
N TRP A 468 -8.72 -22.24 -36.48
CA TRP A 468 -7.28 -22.06 -36.64
C TRP A 468 -6.82 -20.65 -36.29
N ALA A 469 -7.49 -19.62 -36.80
CA ALA A 469 -7.13 -18.23 -36.50
C ALA A 469 -7.23 -17.94 -34.99
N HIS A 470 -8.35 -18.31 -34.35
CA HIS A 470 -8.56 -18.13 -32.92
C HIS A 470 -7.49 -18.86 -32.09
N PHE A 471 -7.14 -20.09 -32.47
CA PHE A 471 -6.12 -20.89 -31.79
C PHE A 471 -4.71 -20.31 -31.95
N VAL A 472 -4.27 -20.01 -33.18
CA VAL A 472 -2.92 -19.50 -33.44
C VAL A 472 -2.72 -18.16 -32.74
N ILE A 473 -3.68 -17.24 -32.86
CA ILE A 473 -3.61 -15.95 -32.19
C ILE A 473 -3.58 -16.13 -30.67
N ALA A 474 -4.29 -17.10 -30.10
CA ALA A 474 -4.32 -17.33 -28.65
C ALA A 474 -2.97 -17.83 -28.14
N VAL A 475 -2.34 -18.75 -28.85
CA VAL A 475 -1.01 -19.26 -28.50
C VAL A 475 0.06 -18.16 -28.63
N SER A 476 0.06 -17.40 -29.73
CA SER A 476 0.96 -16.26 -29.91
C SER A 476 0.78 -15.21 -28.81
N LEU A 477 -0.47 -14.89 -28.47
CA LEU A 477 -0.82 -13.96 -27.40
C LEU A 477 -0.28 -14.44 -26.04
N LYS A 478 -0.43 -15.73 -25.70
CA LYS A 478 0.11 -16.27 -24.44
C LYS A 478 1.64 -16.18 -24.38
N LEU A 479 2.34 -16.50 -25.48
CA LEU A 479 3.82 -16.40 -25.51
C LEU A 479 4.29 -14.95 -25.34
N LEU A 480 3.65 -14.01 -26.04
CA LEU A 480 3.93 -12.58 -25.91
C LEU A 480 3.60 -12.06 -24.50
N ALA A 481 2.50 -12.50 -23.90
CA ALA A 481 2.12 -12.12 -22.54
C ALA A 481 3.16 -12.58 -21.52
N VAL A 482 3.68 -13.82 -21.65
CA VAL A 482 4.78 -14.31 -20.79
C VAL A 482 6.00 -13.39 -20.93
N ALA A 483 6.46 -13.11 -22.15
CA ALA A 483 7.60 -12.22 -22.38
C ALA A 483 7.35 -10.80 -21.83
N THR A 484 6.12 -10.28 -21.96
CA THR A 484 5.72 -8.96 -21.45
C THR A 484 5.77 -8.92 -19.93
N VAL A 485 5.29 -9.96 -19.25
CA VAL A 485 5.32 -10.04 -17.78
C VAL A 485 6.76 -10.15 -17.26
N PHE A 486 7.63 -10.92 -17.92
CA PHE A 486 9.06 -10.98 -17.54
C PHE A 486 9.76 -9.64 -17.68
N THR A 487 9.62 -8.99 -18.84
CA THR A 487 10.22 -7.67 -19.07
C THR A 487 9.66 -6.61 -18.11
N GLY A 488 8.38 -6.70 -17.76
CA GLY A 488 7.76 -5.87 -16.71
C GLY A 488 8.38 -6.12 -15.33
N MET A 489 8.54 -7.40 -14.96
CA MET A 489 9.09 -7.79 -13.66
C MET A 489 10.55 -7.37 -13.50
N MET A 490 11.36 -7.48 -14.55
CA MET A 490 12.78 -7.08 -14.54
C MET A 490 12.96 -5.57 -14.28
N MET A 491 11.99 -4.74 -14.66
CA MET A 491 12.03 -3.30 -14.37
C MET A 491 11.67 -2.98 -12.90
N MET A 492 11.02 -3.90 -12.19
CA MET A 492 10.61 -3.73 -10.79
C MET A 492 11.52 -4.45 -9.80
N ASP A 493 12.20 -5.52 -10.23
CA ASP A 493 12.91 -6.46 -9.36
C ASP A 493 14.39 -6.13 -9.24
N SER A 494 14.72 -5.29 -8.26
CA SER A 494 16.10 -4.97 -7.87
C SER A 494 16.88 -6.21 -7.36
N SER A 495 16.19 -7.11 -6.66
CA SER A 495 16.80 -8.26 -5.95
C SER A 495 16.99 -9.51 -6.83
N GLY A 496 16.30 -9.57 -7.97
CA GLY A 496 16.19 -10.76 -8.81
C GLY A 496 15.28 -11.86 -8.24
N TRP A 497 14.68 -11.69 -7.05
CA TRP A 497 13.80 -12.70 -6.44
C TRP A 497 12.46 -12.83 -7.16
N LEU A 498 11.80 -11.71 -7.51
CA LEU A 498 10.51 -11.75 -8.21
C LEU A 498 10.63 -12.47 -9.57
N THR A 499 11.71 -12.19 -10.30
CA THR A 499 12.00 -12.80 -11.60
C THR A 499 12.26 -14.29 -11.49
N LYS A 500 12.95 -14.75 -10.42
CA LYS A 500 13.16 -16.18 -10.13
C LYS A 500 11.84 -16.88 -9.80
N VAL A 501 10.98 -16.28 -8.98
CA VAL A 501 9.65 -16.82 -8.64
C VAL A 501 8.77 -16.91 -9.89
N LEU A 502 8.80 -15.89 -10.75
CA LEU A 502 8.11 -15.89 -12.04
C LEU A 502 8.65 -16.98 -12.98
N GLY A 503 9.96 -17.22 -13.00
CA GLY A 503 10.58 -18.36 -13.67
C GLY A 503 10.03 -19.70 -13.18
N GLY A 504 9.98 -19.89 -11.86
CA GLY A 504 9.37 -21.07 -11.23
C GLY A 504 7.91 -21.26 -11.61
N PHE A 505 7.12 -20.18 -11.64
CA PHE A 505 5.74 -20.22 -12.11
C PHE A 505 5.62 -20.70 -13.56
N THR A 506 6.47 -20.19 -14.47
CA THR A 506 6.41 -20.64 -15.88
C THR A 506 6.80 -22.10 -16.05
N GLY A 507 7.76 -22.59 -15.27
CA GLY A 507 8.11 -24.01 -15.23
C GLY A 507 6.96 -24.86 -14.69
N TRP A 508 6.29 -24.41 -13.63
CA TRP A 508 5.11 -25.05 -13.07
C TRP A 508 3.94 -25.13 -14.08
N GLU A 509 3.63 -24.01 -14.74
CA GLU A 509 2.58 -23.93 -15.74
C GLU A 509 2.87 -24.88 -16.91
N ALA A 510 4.10 -24.86 -17.43
CA ALA A 510 4.52 -25.75 -18.51
C ALA A 510 4.43 -27.23 -18.12
N LEU A 511 4.92 -27.60 -16.93
CA LEU A 511 4.85 -28.96 -16.40
C LEU A 511 3.41 -29.47 -16.34
N LEU A 512 2.50 -28.69 -15.77
CA LEU A 512 1.11 -29.14 -15.64
C LEU A 512 0.37 -29.20 -16.97
N LEU A 513 0.66 -28.29 -17.91
CA LEU A 513 0.13 -28.39 -19.28
C LEU A 513 0.64 -29.66 -19.99
N ILE A 514 1.92 -30.02 -19.82
CA ILE A 514 2.48 -31.27 -20.35
C ILE A 514 1.79 -32.49 -19.72
N LEU A 515 1.62 -32.51 -18.40
CA LEU A 515 0.93 -33.62 -17.70
C LEU A 515 -0.52 -33.77 -18.15
N MET A 516 -1.26 -32.65 -18.29
CA MET A 516 -2.63 -32.66 -18.80
C MET A 516 -2.71 -33.16 -20.25
N GLU A 517 -1.76 -32.78 -21.11
CA GLU A 517 -1.68 -33.27 -22.50
C GLU A 517 -1.34 -34.76 -22.57
N LEU A 518 -0.37 -35.23 -21.77
CA LEU A 518 -0.02 -36.66 -21.68
C LEU A 518 -1.23 -37.49 -21.21
N GLN A 519 -1.96 -37.01 -20.20
CA GLN A 519 -3.15 -37.67 -19.71
C GLN A 519 -4.28 -37.71 -20.77
N ALA A 520 -4.50 -36.62 -21.50
CA ALA A 520 -5.48 -36.57 -22.58
C ALA A 520 -5.15 -37.54 -23.72
N ARG A 521 -3.85 -37.68 -24.07
CA ARG A 521 -3.37 -38.64 -25.07
C ARG A 521 -3.51 -40.08 -24.62
N TRP A 522 -3.12 -40.37 -23.37
CA TRP A 522 -3.23 -41.72 -22.81
C TRP A 522 -4.69 -42.21 -22.82
N ARG A 523 -5.64 -41.34 -22.47
CA ARG A 523 -7.07 -41.66 -22.60
C ARG A 523 -7.52 -41.93 -24.02
N SER A 524 -7.08 -41.09 -24.97
CA SER A 524 -7.45 -41.26 -26.38
C SER A 524 -6.89 -42.57 -26.96
N ALA A 525 -5.78 -43.07 -26.43
CA ALA A 525 -5.23 -44.38 -26.77
C ALA A 525 -5.98 -45.54 -26.07
N ALA A 526 -6.52 -45.32 -24.86
CA ALA A 526 -7.29 -46.32 -24.11
C ALA A 526 -8.75 -46.49 -24.59
N ASP A 527 -9.36 -45.46 -25.19
CA ASP A 527 -10.72 -45.51 -25.79
C ASP A 527 -10.85 -46.53 -26.95
N GLY A 528 -9.76 -47.16 -27.38
CA GLY A 528 -9.76 -48.29 -28.31
C GLY A 528 -10.04 -49.66 -27.67
N SER A 529 -10.11 -49.74 -26.33
CA SER A 529 -10.30 -51.00 -25.60
C SER A 529 -10.92 -50.76 -24.20
N ASP A 530 -12.26 -50.78 -24.12
CA ASP A 530 -13.12 -50.78 -22.90
C ASP A 530 -13.70 -49.44 -22.40
N PRO A 531 -14.91 -49.46 -21.78
CA PRO A 531 -15.59 -48.27 -21.29
C PRO A 531 -14.83 -47.55 -20.17
N VAL A 532 -14.90 -46.21 -20.20
CA VAL A 532 -14.23 -45.28 -19.28
C VAL A 532 -14.46 -45.62 -17.80
N GLN A 533 -13.43 -46.11 -17.12
CA GLN A 533 -13.43 -46.39 -15.67
C GLN A 533 -13.59 -45.11 -14.82
N PRO A 534 -14.31 -45.17 -13.68
CA PRO A 534 -14.58 -44.04 -12.79
C PRO A 534 -13.31 -43.39 -12.17
N ASP A 535 -12.20 -44.12 -12.04
CA ASP A 535 -10.93 -43.61 -11.50
C ASP A 535 -10.28 -42.53 -12.38
N THR A 536 -10.59 -42.51 -13.67
CA THR A 536 -10.01 -41.54 -14.61
C THR A 536 -10.52 -40.12 -14.35
N VAL A 537 -11.80 -39.95 -13.97
CA VAL A 537 -12.41 -38.64 -13.67
C VAL A 537 -11.75 -37.99 -12.45
N GLY A 538 -11.31 -38.78 -11.46
CA GLY A 538 -10.59 -38.28 -10.30
C GLY A 538 -9.24 -37.64 -10.64
N ARG A 539 -8.49 -38.23 -11.58
CA ARG A 539 -7.16 -37.73 -11.99
C ARG A 539 -7.21 -36.38 -12.71
N ASP A 540 -8.20 -36.12 -13.56
CA ASP A 540 -8.35 -34.81 -14.22
C ASP A 540 -8.69 -33.71 -13.22
N VAL A 541 -9.63 -33.99 -12.32
CA VAL A 541 -10.06 -33.04 -11.30
C VAL A 541 -8.89 -32.71 -10.39
N LEU A 542 -8.07 -33.71 -10.05
CA LEU A 542 -6.84 -33.52 -9.30
C LEU A 542 -5.83 -32.64 -10.06
N LEU A 543 -5.57 -32.89 -11.35
CA LEU A 543 -4.64 -32.07 -12.14
C LEU A 543 -5.11 -30.62 -12.29
N VAL A 544 -6.40 -30.39 -12.54
CA VAL A 544 -6.97 -29.02 -12.60
C VAL A 544 -6.94 -28.35 -11.23
N ALA A 545 -7.23 -29.09 -10.15
CA ALA A 545 -7.13 -28.55 -8.80
C ALA A 545 -5.68 -28.16 -8.45
N LEU A 546 -4.71 -29.02 -8.76
CA LEU A 546 -3.29 -28.73 -8.60
C LEU A 546 -2.86 -27.51 -9.42
N PHE A 547 -3.33 -27.41 -10.68
CA PHE A 547 -3.06 -26.24 -11.51
C PHE A 547 -3.54 -24.95 -10.87
N LEU A 548 -4.76 -24.93 -10.34
CA LEU A 548 -5.33 -23.75 -9.72
C LEU A 548 -4.65 -23.40 -8.40
N THR A 549 -4.37 -24.38 -7.54
CA THR A 549 -3.72 -24.13 -6.26
C THR A 549 -2.29 -23.63 -6.45
N GLY A 550 -1.51 -24.26 -7.34
CA GLY A 550 -0.15 -23.83 -7.64
C GLY A 550 -0.10 -22.43 -8.25
N ASN A 551 -0.97 -22.13 -9.22
CA ASN A 551 -1.05 -20.78 -9.81
C ASN A 551 -1.41 -19.72 -8.77
N LEU A 552 -2.32 -20.05 -7.84
CA LEU A 552 -2.69 -19.14 -6.75
C LEU A 552 -1.52 -18.92 -5.78
N SER A 553 -0.78 -19.96 -5.41
CA SER A 553 0.40 -19.85 -4.54
C SER A 553 1.48 -18.95 -5.15
N PHE A 554 1.81 -19.14 -6.43
CA PHE A 554 2.77 -18.28 -7.13
C PHE A 554 2.26 -16.84 -7.27
N LEU A 555 0.97 -16.66 -7.58
CA LEU A 555 0.36 -15.32 -7.65
C LEU A 555 0.46 -14.61 -6.31
N ILE A 556 0.09 -15.26 -5.20
CA ILE A 556 0.16 -14.66 -3.86
C ILE A 556 1.61 -14.29 -3.52
N ALA A 557 2.58 -15.16 -3.80
CA ALA A 557 3.99 -14.86 -3.56
C ALA A 557 4.47 -13.62 -4.34
N LEU A 558 4.12 -13.52 -5.62
CA LEU A 558 4.49 -12.38 -6.45
C LEU A 558 3.76 -11.09 -6.02
N LEU A 559 2.48 -11.16 -5.65
CA LEU A 559 1.71 -10.01 -5.15
C LEU A 559 2.26 -9.50 -3.82
N ALA A 560 2.56 -10.41 -2.88
CA ALA A 560 3.22 -10.05 -1.62
C ALA A 560 4.59 -9.41 -1.90
N GLY A 561 5.31 -9.97 -2.87
CA GLY A 561 6.57 -9.44 -3.34
C GLY A 561 6.52 -8.02 -3.88
N ILE A 562 5.57 -7.73 -4.78
CA ILE A 562 5.34 -6.38 -5.32
C ILE A 562 4.97 -5.41 -4.19
N GLY A 563 4.19 -5.85 -3.21
CA GLY A 563 3.85 -5.06 -2.03
C GLY A 563 5.07 -4.74 -1.14
N GLN A 564 6.02 -5.67 -1.05
CA GLN A 564 7.24 -5.53 -0.25
C GLN A 564 8.40 -4.85 -0.98
N ALA A 565 8.34 -4.69 -2.30
CA ALA A 565 9.34 -3.98 -3.12
C ALA A 565 9.51 -2.48 -2.78
N VAL A 566 9.01 -2.02 -1.64
CA VAL A 566 9.25 -0.70 -1.05
C VAL A 566 10.67 -0.57 -0.48
N HIS A 567 11.43 -1.66 -0.29
CA HIS A 567 12.71 -1.63 0.45
C HIS A 567 13.97 -1.96 -0.37
N SER A 568 14.14 -1.35 -1.54
CA SER A 568 15.44 -1.30 -2.23
C SER A 568 15.69 0.09 -2.74
#